data_AF-A9FRM7-F1
#
_entry.id   AF-A9FRM7-F1
#
_cell.length_a   1.000
_cell.length_b   1.000
_cell.length_c   1.000
_cell.angle_alpha   90.00
_cell.angle_beta   90.00
_cell.angle_gamma   90.00
#
_symmetry.space_group_name_H-M   'P 1'
#
loop_
_entity.id
_entity.type
_entity.pdbx_description
1 polymer ?
#
loop_
_entity_poly.entity_id
_entity_poly.type
_entity_poly.pdbx_seq_one_letter_code
_entity_poly.pdbx_strand_id
1 'polypeptide(L)'
;MEKRVPQGKLGRRQFAGGAMATAGASLLATPSLALPDKSYAACESIGPLALPAGSAYTPGISVDRRSRKPVFLPAPGAGYAAHAVSEVLFWTDQLMEHAFFISLLMPGDHLRGPRDEARQYQNLFARHFLAARDRGYGDYGISSLLTSTRSSVQRFIEYKRRMQRAQESGSLRSLVWPLFFDHLAREAERFVARLDRLAYGDIALQSDEVSAFWTTIMADHLEFIAHLLDPQERALIDQATARAGQLYQAHAFRVDSGQLATMADEVIDFKSAAEQGIETGQIKSIIDPALADHVLREAVRFSDEIRRAQ
;
A
#
# COMPACT_ATOMS: atom_id res chain seq x y z
N MET A 1 18.76 -45.59 37.66
CA MET A 1 17.57 -46.47 37.55
C MET A 1 16.85 -46.12 36.26
N GLU A 2 17.32 -46.70 35.16
CA GLU A 2 16.72 -46.56 33.83
C GLU A 2 15.46 -47.45 33.75
N LYS A 3 14.34 -46.91 33.27
CA LYS A 3 13.17 -47.70 32.88
C LYS A 3 13.04 -47.68 31.36
N ARG A 4 13.39 -48.81 30.75
CA ARG A 4 13.16 -49.11 29.32
C ARG A 4 11.66 -49.31 29.06
N VAL A 5 11.18 -48.69 27.99
CA VAL A 5 9.87 -48.91 27.37
C VAL A 5 10.04 -49.95 26.25
N PRO A 6 9.19 -50.98 26.12
CA PRO A 6 9.29 -51.92 25.02
C PRO A 6 8.52 -51.43 23.78
N GLN A 7 9.19 -51.52 22.63
CA GLN A 7 8.64 -51.28 21.28
C GLN A 7 7.74 -52.43 20.83
N GLY A 8 6.50 -52.14 20.46
CA GLY A 8 5.61 -53.07 19.76
C GLY A 8 5.72 -52.88 18.24
N LYS A 9 6.22 -53.90 17.55
CA LYS A 9 6.12 -54.06 16.08
C LYS A 9 4.80 -54.76 15.76
N LEU A 10 3.98 -54.18 14.88
CA LEU A 10 2.86 -54.88 14.26
C LEU A 10 2.88 -54.68 12.74
N GLY A 11 2.87 -55.81 12.06
CA GLY A 11 3.20 -55.98 10.65
C GLY A 11 2.11 -55.50 9.69
N ARG A 12 2.61 -55.09 8.53
CA ARG A 12 1.91 -54.84 7.28
C ARG A 12 1.15 -56.10 6.83
N ARG A 13 -0.15 -55.99 6.55
CA ARG A 13 -0.89 -56.98 5.73
C ARG A 13 -1.36 -56.32 4.44
N GLN A 14 -0.92 -56.90 3.33
CA GLN A 14 -1.45 -56.66 1.99
C GLN A 14 -2.82 -57.32 1.87
N PHE A 15 -3.75 -56.67 1.17
CA PHE A 15 -4.91 -57.33 0.57
C PHE A 15 -4.97 -56.96 -0.90
N ALA A 16 -5.03 -57.99 -1.74
CA ALA A 16 -5.22 -57.91 -3.17
C ALA A 16 -6.59 -58.53 -3.52
N GLY A 17 -7.27 -57.89 -4.48
CA GLY A 17 -8.16 -58.55 -5.45
C GLY A 17 -9.63 -58.73 -5.06
N GLY A 18 -10.52 -58.21 -5.90
CA GLY A 18 -11.92 -58.63 -5.95
C GLY A 18 -12.88 -57.58 -6.50
N ALA A 19 -12.98 -57.46 -7.82
CA ALA A 19 -14.01 -56.68 -8.49
C ALA A 19 -15.38 -57.37 -8.41
N MET A 20 -16.43 -56.60 -8.13
CA MET A 20 -17.80 -56.96 -8.52
C MET A 20 -18.56 -55.68 -8.89
N ALA A 21 -19.02 -55.64 -10.14
CA ALA A 21 -19.92 -54.64 -10.66
C ALA A 21 -21.35 -54.93 -10.19
N THR A 22 -22.02 -53.93 -9.64
CA THR A 22 -23.49 -53.91 -9.54
C THR A 22 -23.98 -52.53 -9.93
N ALA A 23 -24.86 -52.50 -10.95
CA ALA A 23 -25.52 -51.31 -11.45
C ALA A 23 -26.57 -50.86 -10.44
N GLY A 24 -26.45 -49.62 -9.96
CA GLY A 24 -27.44 -48.93 -9.14
C GLY A 24 -27.88 -47.66 -9.85
N ALA A 25 -29.17 -47.59 -10.16
CA ALA A 25 -29.79 -46.55 -10.97
C ALA A 25 -29.61 -45.14 -10.38
N SER A 26 -29.16 -44.21 -11.22
CA SER A 26 -29.20 -42.77 -10.97
C SER A 26 -30.65 -42.28 -11.00
N LEU A 27 -31.19 -41.91 -9.85
CA LEU A 27 -32.39 -41.09 -9.74
C LEU A 27 -31.97 -39.62 -9.68
N LEU A 28 -31.83 -38.99 -10.84
CA LEU A 28 -31.75 -37.54 -10.98
C LEU A 28 -33.08 -37.02 -11.52
N ALA A 29 -33.84 -36.32 -10.68
CA ALA A 29 -34.74 -35.25 -11.06
C ALA A 29 -35.25 -34.53 -9.80
N THR A 30 -34.51 -33.52 -9.32
CA THR A 30 -35.10 -32.47 -8.50
C THR A 30 -35.64 -31.38 -9.44
N PRO A 31 -36.80 -30.78 -9.15
CA PRO A 31 -37.33 -29.71 -9.98
C PRO A 31 -36.41 -28.48 -9.85
N SER A 32 -36.07 -27.90 -11.01
CA SER A 32 -35.37 -26.61 -11.07
C SER A 32 -36.14 -25.57 -10.27
N LEU A 33 -35.58 -25.13 -9.15
CA LEU A 33 -35.93 -23.84 -8.57
C LEU A 33 -35.51 -22.78 -9.58
N ALA A 34 -36.47 -22.26 -10.34
CA ALA A 34 -36.27 -21.07 -11.14
C ALA A 34 -35.87 -19.94 -10.18
N LEU A 35 -34.58 -19.56 -10.22
CA LEU A 35 -34.12 -18.33 -9.60
C LEU A 35 -34.82 -17.18 -10.34
N PRO A 36 -35.43 -16.21 -9.65
CA PRO A 36 -35.93 -15.02 -10.31
C PRO A 36 -34.77 -14.35 -11.04
N ASP A 37 -35.04 -13.88 -12.26
CA ASP A 37 -34.14 -13.01 -13.04
C ASP A 37 -33.75 -11.82 -12.17
N LYS A 38 -32.65 -11.97 -11.43
CA LYS A 38 -31.96 -10.84 -10.87
C LYS A 38 -31.35 -10.17 -12.07
N SER A 39 -31.90 -9.01 -12.46
CA SER A 39 -31.16 -8.01 -13.21
C SER A 39 -29.74 -8.06 -12.67
N TYR A 40 -28.76 -8.44 -13.49
CA TYR A 40 -27.37 -8.44 -13.07
C TYR A 40 -27.10 -7.01 -12.61
N ALA A 41 -27.12 -6.78 -11.29
CA ALA A 41 -26.69 -5.54 -10.71
C ALA A 41 -25.29 -5.37 -11.26
N ALA A 42 -25.09 -4.36 -12.10
CA ALA A 42 -23.83 -4.14 -12.80
C ALA A 42 -22.71 -4.33 -11.77
N CYS A 43 -21.86 -5.33 -11.99
CA CYS A 43 -20.77 -5.61 -11.08
C CYS A 43 -19.95 -4.33 -11.01
N GLU A 44 -20.05 -3.64 -9.89
CA GLU A 44 -19.45 -2.34 -9.74
C GLU A 44 -17.93 -2.57 -9.83
N SER A 45 -17.30 -2.09 -10.90
CA SER A 45 -15.87 -2.27 -11.10
C SER A 45 -15.14 -1.63 -9.93
N ILE A 46 -14.56 -2.40 -9.01
CA ILE A 46 -13.66 -1.91 -7.96
C ILE A 46 -12.25 -2.19 -8.47
N GLY A 47 -11.55 -1.14 -8.92
CA GLY A 47 -10.25 -1.29 -9.55
C GLY A 47 -9.41 -0.02 -9.45
N PRO A 48 -8.10 -0.13 -9.72
CA PRO A 48 -7.22 1.01 -9.82
C PRO A 48 -7.67 1.92 -10.97
N LEU A 49 -7.51 3.23 -10.79
CA LEU A 49 -7.75 4.19 -11.85
C LEU A 49 -6.47 4.31 -12.69
N ALA A 50 -6.52 3.91 -13.95
CA ALA A 50 -5.41 4.08 -14.87
C ALA A 50 -5.34 5.54 -15.36
N LEU A 51 -4.25 6.23 -15.04
CA LEU A 51 -3.96 7.55 -15.58
C LEU A 51 -3.17 7.43 -16.88
N PRO A 52 -3.36 8.34 -17.86
CA PRO A 52 -2.55 8.37 -19.07
C PRO A 52 -1.07 8.48 -18.73
N ALA A 53 -0.18 7.82 -19.48
CA ALA A 53 1.26 8.03 -19.34
C ALA A 53 1.65 9.48 -19.71
N GLY A 54 2.69 10.03 -19.08
CA GLY A 54 3.17 11.38 -19.37
C GLY A 54 4.33 11.81 -18.50
N SER A 55 5.04 12.87 -18.93
CA SER A 55 6.05 13.56 -18.14
C SER A 55 5.45 14.77 -17.42
N ALA A 56 6.04 15.17 -16.29
CA ALA A 56 5.68 16.42 -15.65
C ALA A 56 6.17 17.62 -16.49
N TYR A 57 5.31 18.63 -16.67
CA TYR A 57 5.62 19.81 -17.49
C TYR A 57 6.42 20.87 -16.73
N THR A 58 6.41 20.82 -15.39
CA THR A 58 7.23 21.70 -14.55
C THR A 58 8.73 21.34 -14.69
N PRO A 59 9.59 22.30 -15.06
CA PRO A 59 11.03 22.06 -15.19
C PRO A 59 11.68 21.63 -13.87
N GLY A 60 12.81 20.92 -13.97
CA GLY A 60 13.60 20.51 -12.79
C GLY A 60 13.03 19.31 -12.04
N ILE A 61 12.06 18.59 -12.61
CA ILE A 61 11.58 17.31 -12.08
C ILE A 61 12.34 16.16 -12.76
N SER A 62 12.93 15.28 -11.97
CA SER A 62 13.50 14.01 -12.39
C SER A 62 12.50 12.86 -12.15
N VAL A 63 12.75 11.72 -12.81
CA VAL A 63 11.91 10.52 -12.68
C VAL A 63 12.78 9.34 -12.26
N ASP A 64 12.46 8.76 -11.11
CA ASP A 64 12.99 7.46 -10.70
C ASP A 64 12.08 6.35 -11.25
N ARG A 65 12.69 5.26 -11.72
CA ARG A 65 12.05 4.14 -12.42
C ARG A 65 12.37 2.78 -11.80
N ARG A 66 12.76 2.75 -10.52
CA ARG A 66 12.96 1.49 -9.78
C ARG A 66 11.67 0.72 -9.53
N SER A 67 10.52 1.39 -9.59
CA SER A 67 9.18 0.84 -9.46
C SER A 67 8.44 0.80 -10.81
N ARG A 68 7.35 0.03 -10.89
CA ARG A 68 6.51 -0.07 -12.09
C ARG A 68 5.91 1.28 -12.49
N LYS A 69 5.36 2.02 -11.54
CA LYS A 69 4.95 3.42 -11.76
C LYS A 69 6.13 4.37 -11.51
N PRO A 70 6.25 5.47 -12.26
CA PRO A 70 7.34 6.43 -12.07
C PRO A 70 7.20 7.18 -10.73
N VAL A 71 8.33 7.49 -10.09
CA VAL A 71 8.38 8.40 -8.94
C VAL A 71 8.96 9.74 -9.40
N PHE A 72 8.16 10.81 -9.26
CA PHE A 72 8.59 12.16 -9.61
C PHE A 72 9.33 12.79 -8.43
N LEU A 73 10.58 13.19 -8.66
CA LEU A 73 11.48 13.75 -7.65
C LEU A 73 12.00 15.11 -8.13
N PRO A 74 12.40 16.02 -7.22
CA PRO A 74 13.11 17.22 -7.64
C PRO A 74 14.52 16.84 -8.11
N ALA A 75 14.97 17.35 -9.25
CA ALA A 75 16.34 17.15 -9.70
C ALA A 75 17.36 17.78 -8.71
N PRO A 76 18.63 17.33 -8.70
CA PRO A 76 19.67 18.02 -7.94
C PRO A 76 19.75 19.50 -8.32
N GLY A 77 19.71 20.39 -7.33
CA GLY A 77 19.73 21.85 -7.53
C GLY A 77 18.43 22.43 -8.12
N ALA A 78 17.33 21.69 -8.13
CA ALA A 78 16.06 22.19 -8.64
C ALA A 78 15.48 23.34 -7.79
N GLY A 79 14.73 24.23 -8.44
CA GLY A 79 14.08 25.36 -7.78
C GLY A 79 12.83 24.98 -6.98
N TYR A 80 12.28 25.95 -6.26
CA TYR A 80 11.07 25.81 -5.44
C TYR A 80 9.92 25.11 -6.18
N ALA A 81 9.65 25.50 -7.43
CA ALA A 81 8.60 24.89 -8.23
C ALA A 81 8.70 23.38 -8.41
N ALA A 82 9.89 22.87 -8.67
CA ALA A 82 10.11 21.43 -8.84
C ALA A 82 9.89 20.68 -7.52
N HIS A 83 10.36 21.23 -6.41
CA HIS A 83 10.13 20.67 -5.08
C HIS A 83 8.64 20.61 -4.75
N ALA A 84 7.92 21.72 -4.92
CA ALA A 84 6.49 21.78 -4.61
C ALA A 84 5.66 20.85 -5.50
N VAL A 85 5.92 20.83 -6.81
CA VAL A 85 5.15 20.00 -7.76
C VAL A 85 5.48 18.51 -7.59
N SER A 86 6.74 18.14 -7.34
CA SER A 86 7.10 16.73 -7.10
C SER A 86 6.44 16.16 -5.83
N GLU A 87 6.28 16.98 -4.77
CA GLU A 87 5.52 16.61 -3.56
C GLU A 87 4.05 16.36 -3.89
N VAL A 88 3.42 17.26 -4.65
CA VAL A 88 2.02 17.09 -5.06
C VAL A 88 1.86 15.86 -5.95
N LEU A 89 2.75 15.65 -6.93
CA LEU A 89 2.70 14.48 -7.82
C LEU A 89 2.81 13.19 -7.03
N PHE A 90 3.83 13.06 -6.17
CA PHE A 90 4.03 11.85 -5.38
C PHE A 90 2.82 11.56 -4.48
N TRP A 91 2.46 12.51 -3.62
CA TRP A 91 1.43 12.25 -2.62
C TRP A 91 0.02 12.15 -3.20
N THR A 92 -0.32 12.87 -4.27
CA THR A 92 -1.65 12.70 -4.89
C THR A 92 -1.78 11.36 -5.60
N ASP A 93 -0.68 10.79 -6.10
CA ASP A 93 -0.68 9.42 -6.63
C ASP A 93 -0.87 8.39 -5.49
N GLN A 94 -0.13 8.54 -4.38
CA GLN A 94 -0.30 7.70 -3.18
C GLN A 94 -1.74 7.77 -2.64
N LEU A 95 -2.28 8.98 -2.44
CA LEU A 95 -3.61 9.18 -1.88
C LEU A 95 -4.73 8.67 -2.80
N MET A 96 -4.52 8.71 -4.13
CA MET A 96 -5.43 8.06 -5.08
C MET A 96 -5.47 6.54 -4.85
N GLU A 97 -4.32 5.92 -4.63
CA GLU A 97 -4.23 4.48 -4.36
C GLU A 97 -4.71 4.09 -2.97
N HIS A 98 -4.52 4.93 -1.95
CA HIS A 98 -5.13 4.72 -0.63
C HIS A 98 -6.64 4.56 -0.73
N ALA A 99 -7.28 5.42 -1.53
CA ALA A 99 -8.71 5.33 -1.79
C ALA A 99 -9.09 4.03 -2.52
N PHE A 100 -8.25 3.56 -3.45
CA PHE A 100 -8.41 2.26 -4.09
C PHE A 100 -8.31 1.10 -3.08
N PHE A 101 -7.25 1.03 -2.27
CA PHE A 101 -7.04 -0.05 -1.31
C PHE A 101 -8.14 -0.12 -0.25
N ILE A 102 -8.58 1.03 0.27
CA ILE A 102 -9.73 1.10 1.18
C ILE A 102 -10.98 0.54 0.49
N SER A 103 -11.19 0.89 -0.79
CA SER A 103 -12.36 0.39 -1.54
C SER A 103 -12.30 -1.12 -1.78
N LEU A 104 -11.11 -1.65 -2.11
CA LEU A 104 -10.85 -3.06 -2.33
C LEU A 104 -11.15 -3.90 -1.07
N LEU A 105 -10.78 -3.37 0.10
CA LEU A 105 -10.94 -4.03 1.40
C LEU A 105 -12.31 -3.80 2.06
N MET A 106 -13.28 -3.28 1.31
CA MET A 106 -14.68 -3.06 1.74
C MET A 106 -15.68 -3.87 0.89
N PRO A 107 -15.65 -5.21 0.97
CA PRO A 107 -16.53 -6.06 0.17
C PRO A 107 -17.99 -6.06 0.67
N GLY A 108 -18.92 -6.35 -0.24
CA GLY A 108 -20.35 -6.50 0.07
C GLY A 108 -21.14 -5.20 0.14
N ASP A 109 -22.47 -5.33 0.15
CA ASP A 109 -23.39 -4.19 0.02
C ASP A 109 -23.46 -3.31 1.28
N HIS A 110 -23.27 -3.91 2.46
CA HIS A 110 -23.29 -3.19 3.73
C HIS A 110 -22.13 -2.18 3.89
N LEU A 111 -21.05 -2.34 3.12
CA LEU A 111 -19.91 -1.40 3.09
C LEU A 111 -19.94 -0.45 1.90
N ARG A 112 -21.00 -0.48 1.08
CA ARG A 112 -21.12 0.32 -0.15
C ARG A 112 -20.97 1.81 0.12
N GLY A 113 -21.63 2.35 1.14
CA GLY A 113 -21.56 3.79 1.45
C GLY A 113 -20.13 4.29 1.70
N PRO A 114 -19.40 3.74 2.71
CA PRO A 114 -18.00 4.07 2.93
C PRO A 114 -17.10 3.81 1.73
N ARG A 115 -17.31 2.69 1.02
CA ARG A 115 -16.56 2.38 -0.21
C ARG A 115 -16.74 3.47 -1.26
N ASP A 116 -17.97 3.84 -1.59
CA ASP A 116 -18.27 4.83 -2.62
C ASP A 116 -17.69 6.21 -2.27
N GLU A 117 -17.66 6.55 -0.98
CA GLU A 117 -16.97 7.75 -0.50
C GLU A 117 -15.44 7.68 -0.76
N ALA A 118 -14.79 6.55 -0.46
CA ALA A 118 -13.38 6.37 -0.82
C ALA A 118 -13.16 6.52 -2.33
N ARG A 119 -14.04 5.96 -3.17
CA ARG A 119 -13.94 6.10 -4.64
C ARG A 119 -14.04 7.54 -5.12
N GLN A 120 -14.78 8.41 -4.43
CA GLN A 120 -14.79 9.84 -4.74
C GLN A 120 -13.42 10.48 -4.51
N TYR A 121 -12.69 10.07 -3.46
CA TYR A 121 -11.32 10.50 -3.21
C TYR A 121 -10.34 9.98 -4.25
N GLN A 122 -10.49 8.73 -4.73
CA GLN A 122 -9.69 8.20 -5.82
C GLN A 122 -9.76 9.12 -7.05
N ASN A 123 -10.98 9.48 -7.47
CA ASN A 123 -11.21 10.41 -8.59
C ASN A 123 -10.72 11.83 -8.29
N LEU A 124 -10.81 12.28 -7.03
CA LEU A 124 -10.34 13.61 -6.64
C LEU A 124 -8.82 13.73 -6.77
N PHE A 125 -8.08 12.75 -6.25
CA PHE A 125 -6.61 12.81 -6.30
C PHE A 125 -6.05 12.52 -7.68
N ALA A 126 -6.74 11.72 -8.49
CA ALA A 126 -6.46 11.63 -9.93
C ALA A 126 -6.46 13.00 -10.63
N ARG A 127 -7.46 13.85 -10.33
CA ARG A 127 -7.53 15.22 -10.90
C ARG A 127 -6.40 16.11 -10.40
N HIS A 128 -6.04 16.03 -9.11
CA HIS A 128 -4.90 16.78 -8.57
C HIS A 128 -3.58 16.35 -9.20
N PHE A 129 -3.35 15.04 -9.36
CA PHE A 129 -2.17 14.51 -10.03
C PHE A 129 -2.04 15.04 -11.45
N LEU A 130 -3.12 14.93 -12.25
CA LEU A 130 -3.13 15.43 -13.63
C LEU A 130 -2.94 16.96 -13.69
N ALA A 131 -3.56 17.71 -12.78
CA ALA A 131 -3.39 19.15 -12.71
C ALA A 131 -1.96 19.57 -12.33
N ALA A 132 -1.26 18.78 -11.50
CA ALA A 132 0.14 19.01 -11.14
C ALA A 132 1.10 18.61 -12.27
N ARG A 133 0.79 17.52 -12.99
CA ARG A 133 1.64 16.96 -14.04
C ARG A 133 1.57 17.75 -15.35
N ASP A 134 0.35 18.04 -15.80
CA ASP A 134 0.08 18.52 -17.17
C ASP A 134 0.16 20.05 -17.30
N ARG A 135 0.43 20.75 -16.20
CA ARG A 135 0.66 22.20 -16.17
C ARG A 135 2.10 22.48 -15.77
N GLY A 136 2.78 23.33 -16.51
CA GLY A 136 4.10 23.84 -16.13
C GLY A 136 3.94 24.96 -15.10
N TYR A 137 4.28 24.70 -13.85
CA TYR A 137 4.22 25.70 -12.78
C TYR A 137 5.56 26.45 -12.67
N GLY A 138 5.48 27.77 -12.54
CA GLY A 138 6.55 28.60 -11.97
C GLY A 138 6.20 29.01 -10.54
N ASP A 139 7.13 29.64 -9.84
CA ASP A 139 7.02 29.95 -8.41
C ASP A 139 5.73 30.71 -8.05
N TYR A 140 5.30 31.66 -8.88
CA TYR A 140 4.08 32.45 -8.66
C TYR A 140 2.76 31.67 -8.86
N GLY A 141 2.77 30.55 -9.58
CA GLY A 141 1.57 29.77 -9.93
C GLY A 141 1.19 28.69 -8.92
N ILE A 142 2.07 28.40 -7.97
CA ILE A 142 2.01 27.20 -7.12
C ILE A 142 1.03 27.33 -5.96
N SER A 143 0.83 28.54 -5.43
CA SER A 143 -0.02 28.76 -4.27
C SER A 143 -1.43 28.15 -4.45
N SER A 144 -2.05 28.33 -5.62
CA SER A 144 -3.37 27.76 -5.90
C SER A 144 -3.39 26.22 -5.90
N LEU A 145 -2.33 25.59 -6.41
CA LEU A 145 -2.15 24.13 -6.41
C LEU A 145 -2.01 23.63 -4.96
N LEU A 146 -1.15 24.26 -4.17
CA LEU A 146 -0.91 23.86 -2.77
C LEU A 146 -2.17 24.00 -1.93
N THR A 147 -2.84 25.15 -2.00
CA THR A 147 -4.06 25.41 -1.21
C THR A 147 -5.19 24.45 -1.55
N SER A 148 -5.44 24.23 -2.85
CA SER A 148 -6.51 23.32 -3.29
C SER A 148 -6.21 21.84 -2.98
N THR A 149 -4.95 21.43 -3.14
CA THR A 149 -4.48 20.09 -2.76
C THR A 149 -4.65 19.90 -1.27
N ARG A 150 -4.10 20.81 -0.44
CA ARG A 150 -4.18 20.75 1.02
C ARG A 150 -5.61 20.58 1.52
N SER A 151 -6.53 21.42 1.04
CA SER A 151 -7.95 21.34 1.42
C SER A 151 -8.55 19.96 1.11
N SER A 152 -8.16 19.34 0.00
CA SER A 152 -8.63 18.01 -0.40
C SER A 152 -8.02 16.90 0.46
N VAL A 153 -6.74 17.03 0.82
CA VAL A 153 -6.05 16.09 1.72
C VAL A 153 -6.68 16.13 3.11
N GLN A 154 -6.99 17.31 3.65
CA GLN A 154 -7.64 17.46 4.96
C GLN A 154 -8.97 16.71 5.05
N ARG A 155 -9.83 16.83 4.03
CA ARG A 155 -11.09 16.06 3.97
C ARG A 155 -10.84 14.55 3.94
N PHE A 156 -9.79 14.10 3.27
CA PHE A 156 -9.46 12.67 3.23
C PHE A 156 -8.86 12.16 4.55
N ILE A 157 -8.11 13.00 5.29
CA ILE A 157 -7.69 12.70 6.66
C ILE A 157 -8.92 12.49 7.55
N GLU A 158 -9.91 13.38 7.49
CA GLU A 158 -11.15 13.25 8.26
C GLU A 158 -11.88 11.94 7.94
N TYR A 159 -11.95 11.57 6.66
CA TYR A 159 -12.48 10.28 6.22
C TYR A 159 -11.71 9.11 6.85
N LYS A 160 -10.38 9.07 6.69
CA LYS A 160 -9.53 7.98 7.22
C LYS A 160 -9.67 7.83 8.73
N ARG A 161 -9.59 8.94 9.46
CA ARG A 161 -9.73 8.96 10.93
C ARG A 161 -11.13 8.57 11.39
N ARG A 162 -12.18 8.94 10.63
CA ARG A 162 -13.55 8.49 10.92
C ARG A 162 -13.70 6.99 10.71
N MET A 163 -13.18 6.45 9.61
CA MET A 163 -13.22 5.01 9.32
C MET A 163 -12.39 4.20 10.31
N GLN A 164 -11.22 4.71 10.71
CA GLN A 164 -10.39 4.15 11.78
C GLN A 164 -11.21 3.93 13.05
N ARG A 165 -11.82 5.00 13.59
CA ARG A 165 -12.64 4.92 14.81
C ARG A 165 -13.84 3.98 14.66
N ALA A 166 -14.43 3.93 13.46
CA ALA A 166 -15.53 3.02 13.18
C ALA A 166 -15.07 1.55 13.20
N GLN A 167 -13.87 1.25 12.65
CA GLN A 167 -13.28 -0.09 12.68
C GLN A 167 -12.88 -0.49 14.10
N GLU A 168 -12.24 0.41 14.86
CA GLU A 168 -11.83 0.19 16.26
C GLU A 168 -13.02 -0.08 17.19
N SER A 169 -14.15 0.60 16.95
CA SER A 169 -15.40 0.39 17.71
C SER A 169 -16.20 -0.84 17.25
N GLY A 170 -15.81 -1.49 16.16
CA GLY A 170 -16.54 -2.61 15.56
C GLY A 170 -17.84 -2.23 14.85
N SER A 171 -18.09 -0.93 14.64
CA SER A 171 -19.23 -0.41 13.87
C SER A 171 -19.00 -0.50 12.35
N LEU A 172 -17.74 -0.41 11.91
CA LEU A 172 -17.28 -0.82 10.59
C LEU A 172 -16.66 -2.22 10.70
N ARG A 173 -17.09 -3.14 9.81
CA ARG A 173 -16.59 -4.52 9.77
C ARG A 173 -15.97 -4.82 8.41
N SER A 174 -14.97 -4.01 8.06
CA SER A 174 -14.21 -4.16 6.81
C SER A 174 -12.98 -5.06 7.00
N LEU A 175 -12.26 -5.31 5.91
CA LEU A 175 -10.96 -5.97 5.91
C LEU A 175 -9.79 -4.97 6.08
N VAL A 176 -10.08 -3.68 6.27
CA VAL A 176 -9.05 -2.67 6.53
C VAL A 176 -8.67 -2.71 8.00
N TRP A 177 -7.39 -2.95 8.30
CA TRP A 177 -6.90 -2.89 9.69
C TRP A 177 -7.00 -1.46 10.25
N PRO A 178 -7.28 -1.29 11.55
CA PRO A 178 -7.16 0.01 12.22
C PRO A 178 -5.78 0.66 12.02
N LEU A 179 -4.70 -0.13 12.13
CA LEU A 179 -3.34 0.34 11.86
C LEU A 179 -3.16 0.81 10.41
N PHE A 180 -3.79 0.14 9.45
CA PHE A 180 -3.75 0.58 8.05
C PHE A 180 -4.44 1.95 7.90
N PHE A 181 -5.63 2.17 8.49
CA PHE A 181 -6.24 3.52 8.47
C PHE A 181 -5.37 4.59 9.14
N ASP A 182 -4.76 4.27 10.28
CA ASP A 182 -3.86 5.17 10.99
C ASP A 182 -2.63 5.53 10.16
N HIS A 183 -1.97 4.53 9.57
CA HIS A 183 -0.82 4.65 8.69
C HIS A 183 -1.11 5.58 7.52
N LEU A 184 -2.18 5.29 6.77
CA LEU A 184 -2.60 6.13 5.63
C LEU A 184 -2.95 7.56 6.07
N ALA A 185 -3.45 7.74 7.29
CA ALA A 185 -3.77 9.06 7.82
C ALA A 185 -2.50 9.84 8.19
N ARG A 186 -1.50 9.19 8.81
CA ARG A 186 -0.20 9.80 9.14
C ARG A 186 0.55 10.32 7.92
N GLU A 187 0.54 9.57 6.82
CA GLU A 187 1.11 10.03 5.53
C GLU A 187 0.41 11.29 5.03
N ALA A 188 -0.92 11.30 5.04
CA ALA A 188 -1.71 12.45 4.61
C ALA A 188 -1.49 13.67 5.52
N GLU A 189 -1.39 13.45 6.83
CA GLU A 189 -1.08 14.48 7.83
C GLU A 189 0.31 15.07 7.62
N ARG A 190 1.32 14.22 7.38
CA ARG A 190 2.67 14.69 7.00
C ARG A 190 2.62 15.51 5.71
N PHE A 191 1.88 15.04 4.71
CA PHE A 191 1.76 15.78 3.46
C PHE A 191 1.12 17.17 3.66
N VAL A 192 0.08 17.30 4.51
CA VAL A 192 -0.48 18.61 4.87
C VAL A 192 0.57 19.50 5.54
N ALA A 193 1.33 18.98 6.51
CA ALA A 193 2.39 19.74 7.15
C ALA A 193 3.48 20.19 6.15
N ARG A 194 3.80 19.32 5.18
CA ARG A 194 4.73 19.65 4.09
C ARG A 194 4.19 20.74 3.17
N LEU A 195 2.91 20.66 2.77
CA LEU A 195 2.24 21.70 1.98
C LEU A 195 2.22 23.05 2.71
N ASP A 196 2.05 23.06 4.03
CA ASP A 196 2.09 24.29 4.84
C ASP A 196 3.48 24.93 4.81
N ARG A 197 4.56 24.16 4.94
CA ARG A 197 5.93 24.69 4.81
C ARG A 197 6.21 25.21 3.40
N LEU A 198 5.80 24.46 2.38
CA LEU A 198 5.93 24.87 0.98
C LEU A 198 5.15 26.16 0.69
N ALA A 199 4.01 26.40 1.33
CA ALA A 199 3.26 27.65 1.16
C ALA A 199 4.05 28.90 1.61
N TYR A 200 5.03 28.74 2.51
CA TYR A 200 5.96 29.79 2.93
C TYR A 200 7.28 29.79 2.14
N GLY A 201 7.40 28.97 1.09
CA GLY A 201 8.63 28.87 0.29
C GLY A 201 9.70 27.95 0.89
N ASP A 202 9.40 27.24 1.98
CA ASP A 202 10.37 26.39 2.68
C ASP A 202 10.43 24.99 2.07
N ILE A 203 11.50 24.74 1.31
CA ILE A 203 11.80 23.44 0.68
C ILE A 203 12.63 22.51 1.57
N ALA A 204 13.19 22.99 2.67
CA ALA A 204 14.13 22.23 3.47
C ALA A 204 13.45 21.00 4.11
N LEU A 205 14.16 19.88 4.17
CA LEU A 205 13.74 18.71 4.93
C LEU A 205 14.41 18.75 6.30
N GLN A 206 13.67 18.35 7.35
CA GLN A 206 14.23 18.26 8.70
C GLN A 206 14.62 16.80 8.93
N SER A 207 15.91 16.54 9.20
CA SER A 207 16.46 15.18 9.22
C SER A 207 15.86 14.30 10.32
N ASP A 208 15.55 14.89 11.48
CA ASP A 208 14.88 14.21 12.59
C ASP A 208 13.44 13.82 12.24
N GLU A 209 12.69 14.71 11.60
CA GLU A 209 11.33 14.46 11.12
C GLU A 209 11.31 13.36 10.05
N VAL A 210 12.17 13.48 9.03
CA VAL A 210 12.27 12.51 7.92
C VAL A 210 12.62 11.12 8.46
N SER A 211 13.62 11.05 9.35
CA SER A 211 14.04 9.80 9.99
C SER A 211 12.89 9.19 10.80
N ALA A 212 12.27 9.97 11.69
CA ALA A 212 11.20 9.48 12.55
C ALA A 212 9.99 8.99 11.74
N PHE A 213 9.56 9.76 10.74
CA PHE A 213 8.42 9.41 9.89
C PHE A 213 8.69 8.13 9.10
N TRP A 214 9.76 8.10 8.30
CA TRP A 214 9.96 6.99 7.38
C TRP A 214 10.34 5.69 8.06
N THR A 215 11.04 5.74 9.19
CA THR A 215 11.32 4.50 9.96
C THR A 215 10.03 3.85 10.46
N THR A 216 9.05 4.64 10.94
CA THR A 216 7.73 4.11 11.31
C THR A 216 6.97 3.59 10.10
N ILE A 217 6.86 4.37 9.01
CA ILE A 217 6.12 3.97 7.80
C ILE A 217 6.72 2.70 7.17
N MET A 218 8.04 2.59 7.08
CA MET A 218 8.68 1.39 6.54
C MET A 218 8.51 0.17 7.46
N ALA A 219 8.49 0.36 8.78
CA ALA A 219 8.21 -0.74 9.71
C ALA A 219 6.77 -1.24 9.54
N ASP A 220 5.78 -0.34 9.52
CA ASP A 220 4.37 -0.66 9.26
C ASP A 220 4.22 -1.45 7.95
N HIS A 221 4.86 -0.99 6.87
CA HIS A 221 4.83 -1.67 5.58
C HIS A 221 5.31 -3.12 5.64
N LEU A 222 6.43 -3.36 6.34
CA LEU A 222 6.99 -4.70 6.45
C LEU A 222 6.11 -5.60 7.31
N GLU A 223 5.45 -5.05 8.33
CA GLU A 223 4.41 -5.78 9.06
C GLU A 223 3.20 -6.10 8.18
N PHE A 224 2.71 -5.15 7.38
CA PHE A 224 1.62 -5.41 6.43
C PHE A 224 1.99 -6.51 5.44
N ILE A 225 3.20 -6.47 4.87
CA ILE A 225 3.71 -7.51 3.98
C ILE A 225 3.71 -8.87 4.70
N ALA A 226 4.27 -8.94 5.91
CA ALA A 226 4.30 -10.18 6.70
C ALA A 226 2.90 -10.76 6.95
N HIS A 227 1.90 -9.91 7.21
CA HIS A 227 0.53 -10.34 7.49
C HIS A 227 -0.29 -10.69 6.23
N LEU A 228 0.07 -10.13 5.07
CA LEU A 228 -0.62 -10.39 3.80
C LEU A 228 0.00 -11.54 2.99
N LEU A 229 1.20 -11.99 3.36
CA LEU A 229 1.82 -13.22 2.82
C LEU A 229 1.04 -14.46 3.29
N ASP A 230 1.01 -15.50 2.44
CA ASP A 230 0.48 -16.78 2.86
C ASP A 230 1.33 -17.37 4.00
N PRO A 231 0.75 -17.98 5.05
CA PRO A 231 1.50 -18.55 6.15
C PRO A 231 2.55 -19.61 5.76
N GLN A 232 2.50 -20.15 4.54
CA GLN A 232 3.53 -21.04 3.99
C GLN A 232 4.80 -20.30 3.54
N GLU A 233 4.75 -19.00 3.29
CA GLU A 233 5.90 -18.15 2.92
C GLU A 233 6.75 -17.78 4.16
N ARG A 234 7.01 -18.75 5.05
CA ARG A 234 7.62 -18.54 6.37
C ARG A 234 8.94 -17.75 6.30
N ALA A 235 9.80 -18.10 5.34
CA ALA A 235 11.09 -17.43 5.17
C ALA A 235 10.95 -15.95 4.76
N LEU A 236 9.91 -15.59 3.99
CA LEU A 236 9.65 -14.20 3.61
C LEU A 236 9.00 -13.43 4.77
N ILE A 237 8.11 -14.09 5.53
CA ILE A 237 7.49 -13.54 6.74
C ILE A 237 8.57 -13.19 7.78
N ASP A 238 9.49 -14.12 8.06
CA ASP A 238 10.58 -13.91 9.03
C ASP A 238 11.49 -12.75 8.57
N GLN A 239 11.79 -12.68 7.27
CA GLN A 239 12.58 -11.62 6.67
C GLN A 239 11.92 -10.23 6.76
N ALA A 240 10.62 -10.14 6.51
CA ALA A 240 9.86 -8.90 6.63
C ALA A 240 9.80 -8.46 8.10
N THR A 241 9.47 -9.37 9.01
CA THR A 241 9.36 -9.12 10.45
C THR A 241 10.69 -8.66 11.05
N ALA A 242 11.80 -9.29 10.68
CA ALA A 242 13.13 -8.91 11.16
C ALA A 242 13.52 -7.49 10.72
N ARG A 243 13.25 -7.13 9.46
CA ARG A 243 13.50 -5.76 8.95
C ARG A 243 12.60 -4.72 9.61
N ALA A 244 11.33 -5.04 9.87
CA ALA A 244 10.43 -4.17 10.64
C ALA A 244 11.02 -3.89 12.02
N GLY A 245 11.50 -4.95 12.70
CA GLY A 245 12.21 -4.84 13.97
C GLY A 245 13.41 -3.91 13.91
N GLN A 246 14.26 -4.03 12.87
CA GLN A 246 15.41 -3.14 12.69
C GLN A 246 15.01 -1.67 12.54
N LEU A 247 13.95 -1.37 11.79
CA LEU A 247 13.44 -0.01 11.63
C LEU A 247 12.85 0.56 12.92
N TYR A 248 12.16 -0.25 13.72
CA TYR A 248 11.74 0.17 15.07
C TYR A 248 12.93 0.48 15.98
N GLN A 249 14.00 -0.32 15.93
CA GLN A 249 15.23 0.00 16.66
C GLN A 249 15.88 1.29 16.16
N ALA A 250 15.94 1.49 14.84
CA ALA A 250 16.48 2.71 14.25
C ALA A 250 15.68 3.96 14.65
N HIS A 251 14.35 3.85 14.73
CA HIS A 251 13.46 4.89 15.23
C HIS A 251 13.73 5.20 16.71
N ALA A 252 13.78 4.17 17.56
CA ALA A 252 13.93 4.32 19.01
C ALA A 252 15.30 4.87 19.42
N PHE A 253 16.37 4.41 18.78
CA PHE A 253 17.74 4.77 19.15
C PHE A 253 18.35 5.89 18.30
N ARG A 254 17.68 6.33 17.24
CA ARG A 254 18.13 7.35 16.28
C ARG A 254 19.52 7.04 15.72
N VAL A 255 19.53 6.30 14.61
CA VAL A 255 20.77 6.00 13.88
C VAL A 255 21.14 7.14 12.92
N ASP A 256 22.39 7.19 12.48
CA ASP A 256 22.85 8.23 11.57
C ASP A 256 22.28 8.08 10.14
N SER A 257 22.37 9.16 9.37
CA SER A 257 21.81 9.24 8.03
C SER A 257 22.42 8.25 7.03
N GLY A 258 23.69 7.86 7.20
CA GLY A 258 24.35 6.87 6.36
C GLY A 258 23.81 5.47 6.62
N GLN A 259 23.63 5.13 7.90
CA GLN A 259 22.97 3.88 8.27
C GLN A 259 21.51 3.83 7.79
N LEU A 260 20.74 4.92 7.93
CA LEU A 260 19.37 4.99 7.40
C LEU A 260 19.32 4.83 5.87
N ALA A 261 20.26 5.42 5.14
CA ALA A 261 20.33 5.28 3.69
C ALA A 261 20.55 3.81 3.28
N THR A 262 21.43 3.09 3.97
CA THR A 262 21.64 1.65 3.75
C THR A 262 20.36 0.86 4.03
N MET A 263 19.69 1.13 5.16
CA MET A 263 18.42 0.48 5.48
C MET A 263 17.33 0.77 4.44
N ALA A 264 17.28 1.99 3.91
CA ALA A 264 16.35 2.35 2.83
C ALA A 264 16.61 1.52 1.56
N ASP A 265 17.87 1.35 1.17
CA ASP A 265 18.24 0.55 0.01
C ASP A 265 17.91 -0.94 0.21
N GLU A 266 18.16 -1.50 1.39
CA GLU A 266 17.78 -2.87 1.73
C GLU A 266 16.26 -3.11 1.69
N VAL A 267 15.47 -2.10 2.11
CA VAL A 267 14.00 -2.14 2.03
C VAL A 267 13.53 -2.06 0.59
N ILE A 268 14.18 -1.24 -0.25
CA ILE A 268 13.88 -1.16 -1.68
C ILE A 268 14.16 -2.51 -2.36
N ASP A 269 15.31 -3.12 -2.10
CA ASP A 269 15.66 -4.42 -2.67
C ASP A 269 14.65 -5.50 -2.29
N PHE A 270 14.27 -5.54 -1.00
CA PHE A 270 13.27 -6.47 -0.50
C PHE A 270 11.90 -6.26 -1.17
N LYS A 271 11.43 -5.01 -1.24
CA LYS A 271 10.13 -4.66 -1.84
C LYS A 271 10.10 -4.90 -3.36
N SER A 272 11.22 -4.67 -4.05
CA SER A 272 11.36 -4.94 -5.49
C SER A 272 11.27 -6.44 -5.79
N ALA A 273 11.98 -7.26 -5.02
CA ALA A 273 11.91 -8.71 -5.15
C ALA A 273 10.51 -9.26 -4.80
N ALA A 274 9.87 -8.70 -3.77
CA ALA A 274 8.51 -9.07 -3.38
C ALA A 274 7.49 -8.70 -4.48
N GLU A 275 7.55 -7.48 -5.02
CA GLU A 275 6.70 -7.04 -6.14
C GLU A 275 6.82 -8.00 -7.32
N GLN A 276 8.04 -8.28 -7.78
CA GLN A 276 8.27 -9.20 -8.90
C GLN A 276 7.70 -10.60 -8.63
N GLY A 277 7.91 -11.13 -7.42
CA GLY A 277 7.40 -12.45 -7.04
C GLY A 277 5.87 -12.50 -6.95
N ILE A 278 5.23 -11.42 -6.50
CA ILE A 278 3.77 -11.27 -6.45
C ILE A 278 3.20 -11.18 -7.87
N GLU A 279 3.77 -10.34 -8.72
CA GLU A 279 3.32 -10.14 -10.11
C GLU A 279 3.43 -11.42 -10.95
N THR A 280 4.50 -12.20 -10.75
CA THR A 280 4.74 -13.44 -11.49
C THR A 280 4.04 -14.66 -10.89
N GLY A 281 3.33 -14.50 -9.76
CA GLY A 281 2.65 -15.60 -9.06
C GLY A 281 3.60 -16.59 -8.38
N GLN A 282 4.86 -16.20 -8.15
CA GLN A 282 5.88 -17.02 -7.48
C GLN A 282 5.81 -16.91 -5.96
N ILE A 283 5.23 -15.82 -5.44
CA ILE A 283 4.98 -15.61 -4.00
C ILE A 283 3.50 -15.78 -3.73
N LYS A 284 3.15 -16.68 -2.79
CA LYS A 284 1.77 -16.85 -2.33
C LYS A 284 1.40 -15.73 -1.38
N SER A 285 0.40 -14.93 -1.74
CA SER A 285 -0.09 -13.83 -0.91
C SER A 285 -1.49 -13.40 -1.31
N ILE A 286 -2.09 -12.53 -0.50
CA ILE A 286 -3.27 -11.74 -0.85
C ILE A 286 -2.90 -10.26 -1.10
N ILE A 287 -1.64 -10.00 -1.48
CA ILE A 287 -1.15 -8.66 -1.80
C ILE A 287 -1.51 -8.32 -3.25
N ASP A 288 -2.28 -7.25 -3.44
CA ASP A 288 -2.52 -6.71 -4.78
C ASP A 288 -1.20 -6.16 -5.38
N PRO A 289 -0.85 -6.46 -6.65
CA PRO A 289 0.36 -5.90 -7.27
C PRO A 289 0.48 -4.38 -7.19
N ALA A 290 -0.64 -3.65 -7.24
CA ALA A 290 -0.61 -2.20 -7.07
C ALA A 290 -0.23 -1.78 -5.64
N LEU A 291 -0.55 -2.59 -4.62
CA LEU A 291 -0.10 -2.35 -3.25
C LEU A 291 1.41 -2.61 -3.11
N ALA A 292 1.94 -3.63 -3.79
CA ALA A 292 3.38 -3.91 -3.80
C ALA A 292 4.18 -2.76 -4.43
N ASP A 293 3.76 -2.29 -5.61
CA ASP A 293 4.35 -1.11 -6.29
C ASP A 293 4.22 0.15 -5.44
N HIS A 294 3.07 0.35 -4.78
CA HIS A 294 2.80 1.49 -3.91
C HIS A 294 3.81 1.61 -2.78
N VAL A 295 3.98 0.54 -1.99
CA VAL A 295 4.92 0.58 -0.85
C VAL A 295 6.37 0.62 -1.31
N LEU A 296 6.69 0.15 -2.53
CA LEU A 296 8.02 0.29 -3.14
C LEU A 296 8.32 1.76 -3.48
N ARG A 297 7.36 2.48 -4.07
CA ARG A 297 7.51 3.92 -4.38
C ARG A 297 7.73 4.76 -3.12
N GLU A 298 7.11 4.38 -2.02
CA GLU A 298 7.37 5.01 -0.72
C GLU A 298 8.78 4.74 -0.20
N ALA A 299 9.31 3.54 -0.40
CA ALA A 299 10.70 3.22 -0.04
C ALA A 299 11.70 4.01 -0.90
N VAL A 300 11.40 4.17 -2.20
CA VAL A 300 12.16 5.06 -3.10
C VAL A 300 12.14 6.50 -2.60
N ARG A 301 10.99 7.00 -2.15
CA ARG A 301 10.85 8.34 -1.59
C ARG A 301 11.62 8.50 -0.27
N PHE A 302 11.54 7.52 0.63
CA PHE A 302 12.34 7.46 1.86
C PHE A 302 13.84 7.58 1.56
N SER A 303 14.32 6.78 0.61
CA SER A 303 15.72 6.76 0.16
C SER A 303 16.17 8.13 -0.40
N ASP A 304 15.32 8.82 -1.16
CA ASP A 304 15.58 10.17 -1.67
C ASP A 304 15.61 11.24 -0.55
N GLU A 305 14.60 11.25 0.33
CA GLU A 305 14.48 12.27 1.38
C GLU A 305 15.59 12.16 2.43
N ILE A 306 16.00 10.96 2.81
CA ILE A 306 17.14 10.76 3.73
C ILE A 306 18.43 11.33 3.16
N ARG A 307 18.68 11.17 1.85
CA ARG A 307 19.89 11.72 1.21
C ARG A 307 19.85 13.23 1.04
N ARG A 308 18.65 13.82 0.96
CA ARG A 308 18.47 15.29 0.83
C ARG A 308 18.41 16.02 2.15
N ALA A 309 18.07 15.34 3.24
CA ALA A 309 18.04 15.91 4.57
C ALA A 309 19.42 15.94 5.25
N GLN A 310 20.47 15.50 4.56
CA GLN A 310 21.87 15.52 5.00
C GLN A 310 22.52 16.90 4.86
#